data_AF-A0A845HSJ4-F1
#
_entry.id   AF-A0A845HSJ4-F1
#
_cell.length_a   1.000
_cell.length_b   1.000
_cell.length_c   1.000
_cell.angle_alpha   90.00
_cell.angle_beta   90.00
_cell.angle_gamma   90.00
#
_symmetry.space_group_name_H-M   'P 1'
#
loop_
_entity.id
_entity.type
_entity.pdbx_description
1 polymer ?
#
loop_
_entity_poly.entity_id
_entity_poly.type
_entity_poly.pdbx_seq_one_letter_code
_entity_poly.pdbx_strand_id
1 'polypeptide(L)'
;MAKKLKRHDDQQTAEVVRMSSQEIWQAGLSAFAKAQEEEGKFFSMQLFEERVLRALSSIGVPTAKEVEALTQRVDELTRQVIALGGVPAPVKKPAAAKAAAKGPAKPAAKPAAKKTAAAPAKAKPAARARAKTSAK
;
A
#
# COMPACT_ATOMS: atom_id res chain seq x y z
N MET A 1 45.60 -37.53 -30.38
CA MET A 1 45.14 -36.15 -30.74
C MET A 1 43.79 -35.76 -30.13
N ALA A 2 42.85 -36.69 -29.86
CA ALA A 2 41.49 -36.33 -29.41
C ALA A 2 41.38 -35.68 -28.00
N LYS A 3 42.30 -35.95 -27.08
CA LYS A 3 42.20 -35.46 -25.68
C LYS A 3 42.48 -33.96 -25.50
N LYS A 4 43.08 -33.30 -26.50
CA LYS A 4 43.44 -31.87 -26.44
C LYS A 4 42.30 -30.95 -26.90
N LEU A 5 41.45 -31.42 -27.82
CA LEU A 5 40.24 -30.69 -28.23
C LEU A 5 39.21 -30.63 -27.09
N LYS A 6 38.96 -31.74 -26.39
CA LYS A 6 37.95 -31.81 -25.31
C LYS A 6 38.32 -30.96 -24.08
N ARG A 7 39.62 -30.84 -23.76
CA ARG A 7 40.09 -30.00 -22.65
C ARG A 7 39.96 -28.50 -22.92
N HIS A 8 39.98 -28.07 -24.18
CA HIS A 8 39.85 -26.65 -24.51
C HIS A 8 38.40 -26.18 -24.38
N ASP A 9 37.45 -27.02 -24.80
CA ASP A 9 36.01 -26.83 -24.62
C ASP A 9 35.61 -26.71 -23.14
N ASP A 10 36.19 -27.56 -22.28
CA ASP A 10 35.99 -27.53 -20.83
C ASP A 10 36.61 -26.28 -20.16
N GLN A 11 37.74 -25.79 -20.69
CA GLN A 11 38.36 -24.54 -20.24
C GLN A 11 37.52 -23.33 -20.66
N GLN A 12 36.89 -23.37 -21.84
CA GLN A 12 36.02 -22.30 -22.31
C GLN A 12 34.73 -22.24 -21.49
N THR A 13 34.12 -23.38 -21.15
CA THR A 13 32.94 -23.41 -20.27
C THR A 13 33.29 -22.98 -18.84
N ALA A 14 34.45 -23.39 -18.32
CA ALA A 14 34.93 -22.95 -17.01
C ALA A 14 35.14 -21.42 -16.95
N GLU A 15 35.71 -20.81 -17.99
CA GLU A 15 35.87 -19.35 -18.09
C GLU A 15 34.50 -18.63 -18.15
N VAL A 16 33.56 -19.12 -18.95
CA VAL A 16 32.21 -18.51 -19.06
C VAL A 16 31.47 -18.56 -17.72
N VAL A 17 31.55 -19.69 -17.00
CA VAL A 17 30.95 -19.81 -15.66
C VAL A 17 31.63 -18.88 -14.66
N ARG A 18 32.95 -18.71 -14.75
CA ARG A 18 33.70 -17.81 -13.87
C ARG A 18 33.37 -16.35 -14.13
N MET A 19 33.30 -15.94 -15.39
CA MET A 19 32.90 -14.58 -15.78
C MET A 19 31.46 -14.28 -15.36
N SER A 20 30.50 -15.19 -15.62
CA SER A 20 29.10 -14.99 -15.24
C SER A 20 28.90 -14.94 -13.72
N SER A 21 29.61 -15.78 -12.96
CA SER A 21 29.57 -15.73 -11.48
C SER A 21 30.13 -14.41 -10.97
N GLN A 22 31.17 -13.90 -11.62
CA GLN A 22 31.78 -12.63 -11.29
C GLN A 22 30.86 -11.45 -11.64
N GLU A 23 30.11 -11.53 -12.74
CA GLU A 23 29.05 -10.56 -13.07
C GLU A 23 27.89 -10.61 -12.07
N ILE A 24 27.39 -11.80 -11.70
CA ILE A 24 26.33 -11.94 -10.69
C ILE A 24 26.81 -11.41 -9.34
N TRP A 25 28.07 -11.65 -8.99
CA TRP A 25 28.65 -11.15 -7.75
C TRP A 25 28.81 -9.62 -7.78
N GLN A 26 29.30 -9.05 -8.88
CA GLN A 26 29.35 -7.59 -9.05
C GLN A 26 27.96 -6.95 -9.06
N ALA A 27 26.97 -7.58 -9.69
CA ALA A 27 25.58 -7.17 -9.63
C ALA A 27 25.03 -7.24 -8.20
N GLY A 28 25.39 -8.27 -7.43
CA GLY A 28 25.06 -8.38 -6.01
C GLY A 28 25.70 -7.27 -5.17
N LEU A 29 26.98 -6.98 -5.36
CA LEU A 29 27.69 -5.91 -4.63
C LEU A 29 27.17 -4.52 -4.99
N SER A 30 26.84 -4.28 -6.26
CA SER A 30 26.27 -3.00 -6.70
C SER A 30 24.83 -2.82 -6.22
N ALA A 31 24.01 -3.88 -6.22
CA ALA A 31 22.67 -3.85 -5.64
C ALA A 31 22.71 -3.63 -4.12
N PHE A 32 23.67 -4.25 -3.42
CA PHE A 32 23.89 -4.04 -1.99
C PHE A 32 24.35 -2.62 -1.66
N ALA A 33 25.31 -2.07 -2.42
CA ALA A 33 25.74 -0.68 -2.25
C ALA A 33 24.57 0.29 -2.43
N LYS A 34 23.71 0.04 -3.43
CA LYS A 34 22.51 0.85 -3.67
C LYS A 34 21.48 0.77 -2.53
N ALA A 35 21.33 -0.39 -1.90
CA ALA A 35 20.48 -0.56 -0.73
C ALA A 35 21.05 0.19 0.50
N GLN A 36 22.37 0.17 0.71
CA GLN A 36 23.02 0.91 1.80
C GLN A 36 22.85 2.43 1.67
N GLU A 37 22.91 2.97 0.45
CA GLU A 37 22.63 4.39 0.20
C GLU A 37 21.19 4.78 0.50
N GLU A 38 20.22 3.91 0.15
CA GLU A 38 18.82 4.12 0.52
C GLU A 38 18.63 4.03 2.04
N GLU A 39 19.16 3.00 2.69
CA GLU A 39 19.07 2.84 4.15
C GLU A 39 19.63 4.07 4.88
N GLY A 40 20.83 4.55 4.52
CA GLY A 40 21.40 5.75 5.12
C GLY A 40 20.51 6.99 4.97
N LYS A 41 19.75 7.07 3.88
CA LYS A 41 18.80 8.16 3.61
C LYS A 41 17.52 8.02 4.42
N PHE A 42 16.99 6.81 4.56
CA PHE A 42 15.85 6.52 5.44
C PHE A 42 16.19 6.81 6.90
N PHE A 43 17.35 6.36 7.39
CA PHE A 43 17.80 6.63 8.75
C PHE A 43 18.01 8.12 9.02
N SER A 44 18.59 8.85 8.07
CA SER A 44 18.77 10.30 8.18
C SER A 44 17.43 11.04 8.21
N MET A 45 16.48 10.63 7.38
CA MET A 45 15.15 11.23 7.34
C MET A 45 14.36 10.96 8.63
N GLN A 46 14.47 9.76 9.19
CA GLN A 46 13.84 9.43 10.47
C GLN A 46 14.44 10.25 11.64
N LEU A 47 15.76 10.43 11.67
CA LEU A 47 16.42 11.28 12.68
C LEU A 47 16.05 12.76 12.52
N PHE A 48 15.89 13.23 11.28
CA PHE A 48 15.38 14.57 11.01
C PHE A 48 13.96 14.72 11.53
N GLU A 49 13.08 13.76 11.24
CA GLU A 49 11.69 13.76 11.68
C GLU A 49 11.60 13.76 13.21
N GLU A 50 12.35 12.90 13.90
CA GLU A 50 12.45 12.89 15.37
C GLU A 50 12.94 14.24 15.94
N ARG A 51 13.93 14.86 15.29
CA ARG A 51 14.46 16.15 15.74
C ARG A 51 13.48 17.29 15.50
N VAL A 52 12.76 17.27 14.39
CA VAL A 52 11.68 18.21 14.07
C VAL A 52 10.53 18.04 15.07
N LEU A 53 10.10 16.80 15.33
CA LEU A 53 9.08 16.49 16.33
C LEU A 53 9.47 17.01 17.71
N ARG A 54 10.73 16.76 18.14
CA ARG A 54 11.24 17.28 19.40
C ARG A 54 11.27 18.82 19.46
N ALA A 55 11.64 19.48 18.36
CA ALA A 55 11.62 20.94 18.28
C ALA A 55 10.18 21.49 18.34
N LEU A 56 9.24 20.85 17.64
CA LEU A 56 7.83 21.22 17.67
C LEU A 56 7.21 21.03 19.06
N SER A 57 7.49 19.89 19.73
CA SER A 57 7.11 19.67 21.13
C SER A 57 7.73 20.72 22.07
N SER A 58 8.98 21.13 21.83
CA SER A 58 9.65 22.17 22.62
C SER A 58 9.07 23.57 22.40
N ILE A 59 8.44 23.85 21.25
CA ILE A 59 7.75 25.11 20.94
C ILE A 59 6.28 25.06 21.43
N GLY A 60 5.86 23.92 21.99
CA GLY A 60 4.54 23.77 22.62
C GLY A 60 3.44 23.33 21.67
N VAL A 61 3.77 22.77 20.50
CA VAL A 61 2.80 22.12 19.61
C VAL A 61 2.65 20.66 20.04
N PRO A 62 1.51 20.25 20.62
CA PRO A 62 1.30 18.86 21.04
C PRO A 62 1.23 17.95 19.82
N THR A 63 1.88 16.79 19.89
CA THR A 63 1.86 15.82 18.78
C THR A 63 0.58 14.98 18.79
N ALA A 64 0.20 14.42 17.64
CA ALA A 64 -0.98 13.55 17.53
C ALA A 64 -0.93 12.34 18.47
N LYS A 65 0.27 11.76 18.69
CA LYS A 65 0.48 10.64 19.61
C LYS A 65 0.24 11.04 21.06
N GLU A 66 0.64 12.25 21.46
CA GLU A 66 0.39 12.75 22.82
C GLU A 66 -1.10 13.00 23.06
N VAL A 67 -1.82 13.51 22.06
CA VAL A 67 -3.28 13.68 22.12
C VAL A 67 -4.00 12.33 22.23
N GLU A 68 -3.55 11.33 21.49
CA GLU A 68 -4.10 9.97 21.58
C GLU A 68 -3.82 9.33 22.94
N ALA A 69 -2.59 9.41 23.44
CA ALA A 69 -2.22 8.90 24.75
C ALA A 69 -2.98 9.61 25.89
N LEU A 70 -3.22 10.93 25.75
CA LEU A 70 -4.04 11.69 26.69
C LEU A 70 -5.49 11.24 26.63
N THR A 71 -6.04 11.01 25.44
CA THR A 71 -7.41 10.49 25.25
C THR A 71 -7.58 9.15 25.95
N GLN A 72 -6.63 8.23 25.78
CA GLN A 72 -6.66 6.93 26.47
C GLN A 72 -6.61 7.07 28.00
N ARG A 73 -5.77 7.97 28.53
CA ARG A 73 -5.76 8.26 29.97
C ARG A 73 -7.07 8.85 30.45
N VAL A 74 -7.70 9.72 29.66
CA VAL A 74 -9.00 10.30 29.99
C VAL A 74 -10.09 9.22 30.00
N ASP A 75 -10.08 8.29 29.05
CA ASP A 75 -11.01 7.14 29.05
C ASP A 75 -10.82 6.25 30.27
N GLU A 76 -9.58 5.94 30.63
CA GLU A 76 -9.26 5.14 31.81
C GLU A 76 -9.68 5.87 33.10
N LEU A 77 -9.37 7.16 33.21
CA LEU A 77 -9.78 7.96 34.35
C LEU A 77 -11.31 8.10 34.41
N THR A 78 -11.98 8.21 33.27
CA THR A 78 -13.45 8.21 33.17
C THR A 78 -14.01 6.89 33.68
N ARG A 79 -13.43 5.74 33.31
CA ARG A 79 -13.82 4.43 33.85
C ARG A 79 -13.64 4.35 35.35
N GLN A 80 -12.53 4.83 35.88
CA GLN A 80 -12.28 4.85 37.33
C GLN A 80 -13.31 5.75 38.05
N VAL A 81 -13.62 6.92 37.51
CA VAL A 81 -14.64 7.81 38.07
C VAL A 81 -16.03 7.16 38.07
N ILE A 82 -16.39 6.45 37.00
CA ILE A 82 -17.65 5.67 36.92
C ILE A 82 -17.67 4.56 37.96
N ALA A 83 -16.57 3.82 38.09
CA ALA A 83 -16.43 2.74 39.06
C ALA A 83 -16.52 3.25 40.51
N LEU A 84 -16.04 4.46 40.79
CA LEU A 84 -16.14 5.12 42.11
C LEU A 84 -17.48 5.86 42.32
N GLY A 85 -18.44 5.76 41.38
CA GLY A 85 -19.80 6.27 41.54
C GLY A 85 -20.07 7.64 40.90
N GLY A 86 -19.15 8.17 40.10
CA GLY A 86 -19.39 9.35 39.26
C GLY A 86 -20.20 8.99 38.02
N VAL A 87 -21.44 9.46 37.94
CA VAL A 87 -22.30 9.24 36.77
C VAL A 87 -21.74 10.00 35.57
N PRO A 88 -21.36 9.33 34.46
CA PRO A 88 -21.00 10.00 33.23
C PRO A 88 -22.29 10.47 32.57
N ALA A 89 -22.45 11.78 32.40
CA ALA A 89 -23.59 12.33 31.68
C ALA A 89 -23.57 11.81 30.23
N PRO A 90 -24.65 11.19 29.73
CA PRO A 90 -24.70 10.72 28.36
C PRO A 90 -24.71 11.93 27.42
N VAL A 91 -23.59 12.16 26.73
CA VAL A 91 -23.55 13.05 25.57
C VAL A 91 -24.45 12.45 24.51
N LYS A 92 -25.66 13.03 24.41
CA LYS A 92 -26.59 12.78 23.33
C LYS A 92 -25.90 13.13 22.01
N LYS A 93 -25.57 12.09 21.25
CA LYS A 93 -25.40 12.18 19.79
C LYS A 93 -26.55 13.02 19.23
N PRO A 94 -26.30 14.09 18.45
CA PRO A 94 -27.39 14.81 17.83
C PRO A 94 -28.14 13.83 16.92
N ALA A 95 -29.35 13.49 17.33
CA ALA A 95 -30.34 12.83 16.50
C ALA A 95 -30.70 13.81 15.39
N ALA A 96 -29.98 13.72 14.27
CA ALA A 96 -30.41 14.32 13.04
C ALA A 96 -31.67 13.59 12.54
N ALA A 97 -32.67 14.41 12.21
CA ALA A 97 -33.87 14.10 11.43
C ALA A 97 -34.98 13.29 12.10
N LYS A 98 -35.77 13.98 12.94
CA LYS A 98 -37.22 13.82 12.92
C LYS A 98 -37.78 14.67 11.78
N ALA A 99 -38.08 14.05 10.64
CA ALA A 99 -39.00 14.61 9.66
C ALA A 99 -39.65 13.50 8.82
N ALA A 100 -40.98 13.58 8.75
CA ALA A 100 -41.89 13.02 7.74
C ALA A 100 -42.35 11.55 7.85
N ALA A 101 -43.62 11.45 8.28
CA ALA A 101 -44.72 10.73 7.64
C ALA A 101 -45.05 9.27 8.05
N LYS A 102 -46.17 9.16 8.78
CA LYS A 102 -47.11 8.04 8.84
C LYS A 102 -47.44 7.49 7.43
N GLY A 103 -47.53 6.15 7.31
CA GLY A 103 -47.83 5.38 6.08
C GLY A 103 -49.29 5.47 5.61
N PRO A 104 -49.88 4.44 4.93
CA PRO A 104 -49.36 3.10 4.57
C PRO A 104 -49.59 2.69 3.08
N ALA A 105 -48.87 1.68 2.57
CA ALA A 105 -49.38 0.81 1.49
C ALA A 105 -48.57 -0.51 1.38
N LYS A 106 -49.25 -1.62 1.65
CA LYS A 106 -48.96 -3.00 1.21
C LYS A 106 -50.27 -3.43 0.52
N PRO A 107 -50.30 -4.10 -0.66
CA PRO A 107 -49.71 -5.43 -0.94
C PRO A 107 -49.13 -5.53 -2.38
N ALA A 108 -48.56 -6.60 -2.96
CA ALA A 108 -48.64 -8.04 -2.80
C ALA A 108 -47.43 -8.74 -3.49
N ALA A 109 -47.27 -10.05 -3.20
CA ALA A 109 -46.64 -11.14 -3.96
C ALA A 109 -46.70 -11.01 -5.51
N LYS A 110 -45.88 -11.61 -6.39
CA LYS A 110 -44.95 -12.77 -6.42
C LYS A 110 -44.18 -12.75 -7.80
N PRO A 111 -43.27 -13.70 -8.11
CA PRO A 111 -42.08 -13.55 -8.96
C PRO A 111 -42.22 -14.10 -10.38
N ALA A 112 -41.30 -13.74 -11.30
CA ALA A 112 -40.78 -14.62 -12.36
C ALA A 112 -39.90 -13.83 -13.36
N ALA A 113 -38.63 -14.23 -13.51
CA ALA A 113 -37.92 -14.08 -14.78
C ALA A 113 -37.01 -15.30 -14.96
N LYS A 114 -37.47 -16.27 -15.74
CA LYS A 114 -36.71 -17.42 -16.22
C LYS A 114 -36.78 -17.43 -17.75
N LYS A 115 -35.60 -17.47 -18.39
CA LYS A 115 -35.30 -17.80 -19.81
C LYS A 115 -35.87 -16.80 -20.85
N THR A 116 -35.15 -16.40 -21.90
CA THR A 116 -34.46 -17.19 -22.96
C THR A 116 -33.32 -16.35 -23.57
N ALA A 117 -32.07 -16.84 -23.68
CA ALA A 117 -31.49 -17.58 -24.80
C ALA A 117 -31.57 -16.89 -26.19
N ALA A 118 -30.42 -16.40 -26.71
CA ALA A 118 -29.94 -16.59 -28.09
C ALA A 118 -28.62 -15.81 -28.36
N ALA A 119 -27.58 -16.50 -28.84
CA ALA A 119 -26.38 -15.97 -29.49
C ALA A 119 -26.45 -16.35 -31.00
N PRO A 120 -25.46 -16.13 -31.89
CA PRO A 120 -24.36 -15.14 -32.03
C PRO A 120 -24.30 -14.53 -33.48
N ALA A 121 -23.42 -13.54 -33.79
CA ALA A 121 -22.71 -13.41 -35.09
C ALA A 121 -21.78 -12.17 -35.21
N LYS A 122 -20.51 -12.43 -35.61
CA LYS A 122 -19.59 -11.70 -36.54
C LYS A 122 -19.40 -10.16 -36.36
N ALA A 123 -18.21 -9.54 -36.39
CA ALA A 123 -16.92 -9.83 -37.02
C ALA A 123 -15.77 -8.99 -36.39
N LYS A 124 -14.54 -9.43 -36.61
CA LYS A 124 -13.22 -8.78 -36.39
C LYS A 124 -12.55 -8.67 -37.79
N PRO A 125 -11.43 -7.94 -38.06
CA PRO A 125 -10.78 -6.74 -37.50
C PRO A 125 -10.52 -5.63 -38.58
N ALA A 126 -9.98 -4.46 -38.21
CA ALA A 126 -9.15 -3.66 -39.12
C ALA A 126 -8.11 -2.80 -38.38
N ALA A 127 -6.86 -2.92 -38.80
CA ALA A 127 -5.70 -2.17 -38.35
C ALA A 127 -5.45 -0.94 -39.23
N ARG A 128 -5.01 0.18 -38.64
CA ARG A 128 -4.26 1.33 -39.24
C ARG A 128 -4.05 2.35 -38.10
N ALA A 129 -2.97 3.12 -37.97
CA ALA A 129 -1.77 3.33 -38.75
C ALA A 129 -0.70 3.97 -37.84
N ARG A 130 0.57 3.70 -38.13
CA ARG A 130 1.72 4.48 -37.69
C ARG A 130 1.68 5.84 -38.40
N ALA A 131 1.97 6.93 -37.70
CA ALA A 131 2.36 8.20 -38.30
C ALA A 131 3.73 8.60 -37.75
N LYS A 132 4.76 8.42 -38.59
CA LYS A 132 6.00 9.18 -38.51
C LYS A 132 5.71 10.51 -39.20
N THR A 133 5.97 11.63 -38.54
CA THR A 133 6.07 12.93 -39.20
C THR A 133 7.42 13.53 -38.85
N SER A 134 8.29 13.52 -39.86
CA SER A 134 9.47 14.35 -39.98
C SER A 134 9.07 15.83 -39.98
N ALA A 135 9.81 16.68 -39.29
CA ALA A 135 9.82 18.11 -39.55
C ALA A 135 11.15 18.75 -39.08
N LYS A 136 11.92 19.13 -40.10
CA LYS A 136 12.88 20.25 -40.20
C LYS A 136 14.19 20.21 -39.42
#